data_AF-H0R6U5-F1
#
_entry.id   AF-H0R6U5-F1
#
_cell.length_a   1.000
_cell.length_b   1.000
_cell.length_c   1.000
_cell.angle_alpha   90.00
_cell.angle_beta   90.00
_cell.angle_gamma   90.00
#
_symmetry.space_group_name_H-M   'P 1'
#
loop_
_entity.id
_entity.type
_entity.pdbx_description
1 polymer ?
#
loop_
_entity_poly.entity_id
_entity_poly.type
_entity_poly.pdbx_seq_one_letter_code
_entity_poly.pdbx_strand_id
1 'polypeptide(L)'
;MPVPTFDDPAPYRSHIPRQSVLNWLTLVTFAALVVVQVVYWPLLGFLVPSITIALATPLLAFGPAGAITRALRKRELSTWSAAHGFAVLDKPDWPIPALPIAPFTIARARRKKVRTGMTGQVGAFPAWYIFYTWVNNNWVQFSTHYRNVYALRLPKALPPLTIGPTISTEAGSSVPFESIDFNKYWWVTCSDPAFAKAVITPVTMDRLLALGVPVTATTRIAIVGNELVAISISGTRGADTTRMYSALRIVAEGISPYVWEEYGQ
;
A
#
# COMPACT_ATOMS: atom_id res chain seq x y z
N MET A 1 19.29 16.11 -8.99
CA MET A 1 19.27 15.32 -7.74
C MET A 1 19.41 13.86 -8.12
N PRO A 2 20.20 13.06 -7.38
CA PRO A 2 20.31 11.64 -7.65
C PRO A 2 18.93 10.96 -7.51
N VAL A 3 18.61 10.11 -8.48
CA VAL A 3 17.41 9.28 -8.42
C VAL A 3 17.67 8.21 -7.34
N PRO A 4 16.81 8.09 -6.31
CA PRO A 4 16.99 7.03 -5.32
C PRO A 4 16.91 5.68 -6.04
N THR A 5 17.87 4.82 -5.78
CA THR A 5 17.89 3.46 -6.33
C THR A 5 17.26 2.52 -5.31
N PHE A 6 16.91 1.30 -5.73
CA PHE A 6 16.47 0.29 -4.78
C PHE A 6 17.61 -0.18 -3.87
N ASP A 7 18.86 0.10 -4.23
CA ASP A 7 20.10 -0.22 -3.49
C ASP A 7 20.38 0.76 -2.35
N ASP A 8 20.09 2.04 -2.56
CA ASP A 8 20.13 3.06 -1.52
C ASP A 8 18.74 3.67 -1.37
N PRO A 9 17.89 3.12 -0.47
CA PRO A 9 16.53 3.59 -0.26
C PRO A 9 16.49 4.92 0.50
N ALA A 10 17.58 5.71 0.48
CA ALA A 10 17.62 7.09 0.95
C ALA A 10 16.28 7.77 0.65
N PRO A 11 15.69 8.45 1.66
CA PRO A 11 14.28 8.73 1.64
C PRO A 11 13.91 9.57 0.43
N TYR A 12 13.21 8.96 -0.54
CA TYR A 12 12.59 9.70 -1.63
C TYR A 12 11.79 10.84 -1.01
N ARG A 13 12.21 12.07 -1.29
CA ARG A 13 11.62 13.23 -0.64
C ARG A 13 10.23 13.45 -1.21
N SER A 14 9.21 13.02 -0.47
CA SER A 14 7.82 13.25 -0.85
C SER A 14 7.57 14.75 -1.00
N HIS A 15 6.99 15.13 -2.13
CA HIS A 15 6.51 16.49 -2.38
C HIS A 15 5.13 16.73 -1.74
N ILE A 16 4.51 15.70 -1.15
CA ILE A 16 3.24 15.83 -0.44
C ILE A 16 3.54 16.42 0.94
N PRO A 17 2.94 17.57 1.30
CA PRO A 17 3.04 18.10 2.65
C PRO A 17 2.56 17.07 3.66
N ARG A 18 3.16 17.05 4.85
CA ARG A 18 2.78 16.11 5.92
C ARG A 18 1.27 16.17 6.14
N GLN A 19 0.64 15.02 6.39
CA GLN A 19 -0.81 14.94 6.61
C GLN A 19 -1.28 15.90 7.70
N SER A 20 -0.46 16.14 8.73
CA SER A 20 -0.73 17.12 9.78
C SER A 20 -0.90 18.55 9.24
N VAL A 21 -0.09 18.96 8.27
CA VAL A 21 -0.18 20.29 7.64
C VAL A 21 -1.47 20.42 6.84
N LEU A 22 -1.82 19.39 6.07
CA LEU A 22 -3.07 19.36 5.31
C LEU A 22 -4.29 19.39 6.23
N ASN A 23 -4.27 18.62 7.32
CA ASN A 23 -5.31 18.61 8.33
C ASN A 23 -5.44 20.00 8.99
N TRP A 24 -4.30 20.63 9.32
CA TRP A 24 -4.28 21.96 9.92
C TRP A 24 -4.87 23.02 8.97
N LEU A 25 -4.46 23.03 7.69
CA LEU A 25 -5.02 23.94 6.69
C LEU A 25 -6.53 23.77 6.57
N THR A 26 -6.99 22.52 6.48
CA THR A 26 -8.42 22.22 6.36
C THR A 26 -9.20 22.68 7.59
N LEU A 27 -8.64 22.48 8.79
CA LEU A 27 -9.22 22.94 10.04
C LEU A 27 -9.31 24.47 10.10
N VAL A 28 -8.25 25.19 9.68
CA VAL A 28 -8.23 26.65 9.62
C VAL A 28 -9.27 27.17 8.62
N THR A 29 -9.36 26.56 7.44
CA THR A 29 -10.39 26.91 6.44
C THR A 29 -11.79 26.67 7.00
N PHE A 30 -12.02 25.54 7.67
CA PHE A 30 -13.31 25.26 8.31
C PHE A 30 -13.66 26.29 9.38
N ALA A 31 -12.74 26.60 10.29
CA ALA A 31 -12.95 27.59 11.34
C ALA A 31 -13.24 28.98 10.76
N ALA A 32 -12.51 29.39 9.70
CA ALA A 32 -12.74 30.66 9.02
C ALA A 32 -14.14 30.72 8.38
N LEU A 33 -14.57 29.65 7.70
CA LEU A 33 -15.91 29.58 7.11
C LEU A 33 -17.01 29.64 8.18
N VAL A 34 -16.82 28.98 9.33
CA VAL A 34 -17.75 29.05 10.46
C VAL A 34 -17.81 30.47 11.04
N VAL A 35 -16.67 31.15 11.23
CA VAL A 35 -16.65 32.54 11.71
C VAL A 35 -17.37 33.47 10.75
N VAL A 36 -17.10 33.37 9.44
CA VAL A 36 -17.82 34.14 8.42
C VAL A 36 -19.32 33.87 8.52
N GLN A 37 -19.72 32.60 8.66
CA GLN A 37 -21.12 32.25 8.80
C GLN A 37 -21.77 32.88 10.04
N VAL A 38 -21.13 32.84 11.20
CA VAL A 38 -21.66 33.41 12.46
C VAL A 38 -21.74 34.93 12.39
N VAL A 39 -20.71 35.60 11.83
CA VAL A 39 -20.64 37.06 11.75
C VAL A 39 -21.65 37.62 10.74
N TYR A 40 -21.84 36.96 9.60
CA TYR A 40 -22.77 37.41 8.56
C TYR A 40 -24.23 36.98 8.81
N TRP A 41 -24.46 36.05 9.74
CA TRP A 41 -25.79 35.56 10.08
C TRP A 41 -26.80 36.64 10.48
N PRO A 42 -26.50 37.53 11.45
CA PRO A 42 -27.47 38.54 11.87
C PRO A 42 -27.74 39.61 10.80
N LEU A 43 -26.88 39.73 9.78
CA LEU A 43 -27.05 40.70 8.69
C LEU A 43 -28.03 40.23 7.61
N LEU A 44 -28.26 38.92 7.46
CA LEU A 44 -29.02 38.37 6.34
C LEU A 44 -30.53 38.16 6.62
N GLY A 45 -31.01 38.37 7.86
CA GLY A 45 -32.44 38.47 8.21
C GLY A 45 -33.33 37.25 7.94
N PHE A 46 -32.85 36.18 7.28
CA PHE A 46 -33.64 35.03 6.86
C PHE A 46 -33.11 33.71 7.45
N LEU A 47 -34.02 32.89 7.99
CA LEU A 47 -33.74 31.57 8.56
C LEU A 47 -33.38 30.49 7.51
N VAL A 48 -33.82 30.60 6.25
CA VAL A 48 -33.68 29.51 5.25
C VAL A 48 -32.29 29.40 4.58
N PRO A 49 -31.57 30.49 4.25
CA PRO A 49 -30.19 30.42 3.72
C PRO A 49 -29.21 29.71 4.66
N SER A 50 -29.55 29.64 5.95
CA SER A 50 -28.65 29.16 7.00
C SER A 50 -28.28 27.68 6.93
N ILE A 51 -29.27 26.81 6.74
CA ILE A 51 -29.09 25.36 6.80
C ILE A 51 -28.28 24.91 5.59
N THR A 52 -28.54 25.50 4.43
CA THR A 52 -27.81 25.23 3.19
C THR A 52 -26.33 25.61 3.34
N ILE A 53 -26.03 26.78 3.91
CA ILE A 53 -24.64 27.19 4.17
C ILE A 53 -24.00 26.29 5.22
N ALA A 54 -24.70 25.98 6.32
CA ALA A 54 -24.19 25.08 7.36
C ALA A 54 -23.83 23.68 6.82
N LEU A 55 -24.64 23.14 5.91
CA LEU A 55 -24.38 21.86 5.25
C LEU A 55 -23.30 21.96 4.16
N ALA A 56 -23.17 23.11 3.49
CA ALA A 56 -22.15 23.35 2.48
C ALA A 56 -20.76 23.61 3.09
N THR A 57 -20.66 24.17 4.30
CA THR A 57 -19.39 24.52 4.95
C THR A 57 -18.42 23.33 5.06
N PRO A 58 -18.83 22.13 5.52
CA PRO A 58 -17.96 20.95 5.47
C PRO A 58 -17.53 20.58 4.05
N LEU A 59 -18.44 20.62 3.07
CA LEU A 59 -18.10 20.29 1.67
C LEU A 59 -17.05 21.25 1.10
N LEU A 60 -17.18 22.54 1.39
CA LEU A 60 -16.25 23.58 0.96
C LEU A 60 -14.90 23.50 1.68
N ALA A 61 -14.89 23.12 2.95
CA ALA A 61 -13.65 22.94 3.70
C ALA A 61 -12.90 21.67 3.26
N PHE A 62 -13.56 20.53 3.22
CA PHE A 62 -12.91 19.22 3.04
C PHE A 62 -12.79 18.77 1.58
N GLY A 63 -13.70 19.21 0.70
CA GLY A 63 -13.72 18.83 -0.72
C GLY A 63 -12.44 19.20 -1.47
N PRO A 64 -12.00 20.47 -1.45
CA PRO A 64 -10.77 20.91 -2.09
C PRO A 64 -9.53 20.19 -1.55
N ALA A 65 -9.43 19.99 -0.23
CA ALA A 65 -8.32 19.26 0.39
C ALA A 65 -8.24 17.81 -0.12
N GLY A 66 -9.39 17.13 -0.26
CA GLY A 66 -9.47 15.80 -0.87
C GLY A 66 -9.02 15.77 -2.33
N ALA A 67 -9.43 16.77 -3.13
CA ALA A 67 -9.03 16.88 -4.53
C ALA A 67 -7.52 17.15 -4.68
N ILE A 68 -6.98 18.08 -3.89
CA ILE A 68 -5.56 18.44 -3.87
C ILE A 68 -4.72 17.24 -3.44
N THR A 69 -5.07 16.56 -2.35
CA THR A 69 -4.30 15.39 -1.88
C THR A 69 -4.30 14.26 -2.90
N ARG A 70 -5.43 14.01 -3.58
CA ARG A 70 -5.50 13.05 -4.67
C ARG A 70 -4.62 13.45 -5.85
N ALA A 71 -4.64 14.72 -6.26
CA ALA A 71 -3.82 15.24 -7.35
C ALA A 71 -2.32 15.14 -7.02
N LEU A 72 -1.93 15.52 -5.80
CA LEU A 72 -0.55 15.43 -5.35
C LEU A 72 -0.06 13.98 -5.25
N ARG A 73 -0.90 13.04 -4.81
CA ARG A 73 -0.58 11.59 -4.84
C ARG A 73 -0.38 11.08 -6.25
N LYS A 74 -1.24 11.46 -7.20
CA LYS A 74 -1.09 11.07 -8.61
C LYS A 74 0.22 11.63 -9.17
N ARG A 75 0.53 12.90 -8.89
CA ARG A 75 1.77 13.55 -9.32
C ARG A 75 3.00 12.87 -8.72
N GLU A 76 3.00 12.62 -7.41
CA GLU A 76 4.13 11.97 -6.74
C GLU A 76 4.39 10.58 -7.31
N LEU A 77 3.34 9.78 -7.51
CA LEU A 77 3.47 8.46 -8.11
C LEU A 77 4.00 8.53 -9.55
N SER A 78 3.54 9.50 -10.36
CA SER A 78 4.03 9.71 -11.72
C SER A 78 5.48 10.18 -11.76
N THR A 79 5.91 11.02 -10.83
CA THR A 79 7.32 11.44 -10.72
C THR A 79 8.18 10.26 -10.27
N TRP A 80 7.73 9.53 -9.27
CA TRP A 80 8.42 8.35 -8.76
C TRP A 80 8.59 7.29 -9.85
N SER A 81 7.51 7.00 -10.60
CA SER A 81 7.52 5.98 -11.64
C SER A 81 8.47 6.35 -12.78
N ALA A 82 8.43 7.61 -13.24
CA ALA A 82 9.32 8.09 -14.28
C ALA A 82 10.79 8.00 -13.84
N ALA A 83 11.08 8.30 -12.57
CA ALA A 83 12.43 8.20 -12.03
C ALA A 83 12.94 6.75 -11.97
N HIS A 84 12.08 5.77 -11.68
CA HIS A 84 12.46 4.36 -11.54
C HIS A 84 12.19 3.51 -12.80
N GLY A 85 11.88 4.14 -13.95
CA GLY A 85 11.60 3.42 -15.20
C GLY A 85 10.29 2.64 -15.22
N PHE A 86 9.34 2.96 -14.33
CA PHE A 86 8.00 2.38 -14.34
C PHE A 86 7.08 3.11 -15.32
N ALA A 87 6.40 2.35 -16.16
CA ALA A 87 5.33 2.84 -17.02
C ALA A 87 4.01 2.92 -16.23
N VAL A 88 3.41 4.11 -16.19
CA VAL A 88 2.10 4.34 -15.55
C VAL A 88 1.00 4.17 -16.58
N LEU A 89 -0.10 3.55 -16.15
CA LEU A 89 -1.27 3.33 -16.99
C LEU A 89 -2.36 4.35 -16.64
N ASP A 90 -2.60 5.29 -17.55
CA ASP A 90 -3.53 6.41 -17.35
C ASP A 90 -5.01 5.98 -17.26
N LYS A 91 -5.36 4.86 -17.89
CA LYS A 91 -6.67 4.20 -17.77
C LYS A 91 -6.43 2.75 -17.37
N PRO A 92 -6.48 2.45 -16.07
CA PRO A 92 -6.31 1.08 -15.61
C PRO A 92 -7.61 0.32 -15.85
N ASP A 93 -7.78 -0.17 -17.09
CA ASP A 93 -8.59 -1.34 -17.38
C ASP A 93 -7.78 -2.62 -17.11
N TRP A 94 -6.86 -2.52 -16.14
CA TRP A 94 -6.03 -3.62 -15.70
C TRP A 94 -6.94 -4.71 -15.14
N PRO A 95 -6.84 -5.96 -15.63
CA PRO A 95 -7.63 -7.06 -15.11
C PRO A 95 -7.32 -7.24 -13.63
N ILE A 96 -8.34 -7.45 -12.80
CA ILE A 96 -8.10 -7.73 -11.39
C ILE A 96 -7.28 -9.01 -11.29
N PRO A 97 -6.10 -9.00 -10.64
CA PRO A 97 -5.29 -10.20 -10.51
C PRO A 97 -6.08 -11.32 -9.82
N ALA A 98 -6.02 -12.53 -10.39
CA ALA A 98 -6.66 -13.72 -9.85
C ALA A 98 -5.79 -14.37 -8.76
N LEU A 99 -5.34 -13.57 -7.79
CA LEU A 99 -4.49 -14.06 -6.71
C LEU A 99 -5.35 -14.65 -5.57
N PRO A 100 -5.05 -15.86 -5.06
CA PRO A 100 -5.76 -16.49 -3.94
C PRO A 100 -5.47 -15.85 -2.57
N ILE A 101 -5.33 -14.53 -2.49
CA ILE A 101 -5.06 -13.79 -1.24
C ILE A 101 -6.00 -12.60 -1.07
N ALA A 102 -6.30 -12.25 0.18
CA ALA A 102 -7.03 -11.03 0.48
C ALA A 102 -6.21 -9.80 0.03
N PRO A 103 -6.81 -8.79 -0.62
CA PRO A 103 -8.25 -8.53 -0.67
C PRO A 103 -8.99 -9.11 -1.89
N PHE A 104 -8.31 -9.88 -2.75
CA PHE A 104 -8.90 -10.36 -4.01
C PHE A 104 -9.96 -11.44 -3.77
N THR A 105 -9.78 -12.26 -2.74
CA THR A 105 -10.66 -13.37 -2.35
C THR A 105 -11.82 -12.98 -1.42
N ILE A 106 -11.96 -11.70 -1.05
CA ILE A 106 -13.02 -11.27 -0.14
C ILE A 106 -14.40 -11.46 -0.79
N ALA A 107 -15.20 -12.39 -0.26
CA ALA A 107 -16.51 -12.76 -0.81
C ALA A 107 -17.53 -11.60 -0.81
N ARG A 108 -17.48 -10.73 0.20
CA ARG A 108 -18.39 -9.57 0.34
C ARG A 108 -17.95 -8.34 -0.47
N ALA A 109 -16.78 -8.37 -1.08
CA ALA A 109 -16.30 -7.25 -1.87
C ALA A 109 -17.15 -7.08 -3.14
N ARG A 110 -17.57 -5.85 -3.41
CA ARG A 110 -18.36 -5.44 -4.58
C ARG A 110 -17.65 -4.31 -5.31
N ARG A 111 -17.98 -4.12 -6.58
CA ARG A 111 -17.43 -3.04 -7.43
C ARG A 111 -15.90 -2.95 -7.35
N LYS A 112 -15.25 -4.11 -7.40
CA LYS A 112 -13.80 -4.24 -7.40
C LYS A 112 -13.25 -3.49 -8.62
N LYS A 113 -12.27 -2.61 -8.42
CA LYS A 113 -11.69 -1.81 -9.50
C LYS A 113 -10.24 -1.44 -9.21
N VAL A 114 -9.40 -1.57 -10.24
CA VAL A 114 -8.06 -0.98 -10.27
C VAL A 114 -8.18 0.49 -10.65
N ARG A 115 -7.57 1.37 -9.85
CA ARG A 115 -7.64 2.83 -10.02
C ARG A 115 -6.39 3.45 -10.61
N THR A 116 -5.26 2.80 -10.39
CA THR A 116 -3.95 3.11 -10.97
C THR A 116 -3.20 1.80 -11.13
N GLY A 117 -2.50 1.63 -12.24
CA GLY A 117 -1.58 0.52 -12.47
C GLY A 117 -0.23 1.03 -12.94
N MET A 118 0.84 0.34 -12.58
CA MET A 118 2.16 0.57 -13.17
C MET A 118 2.92 -0.75 -13.32
N THR A 119 3.80 -0.77 -14.31
CA THR A 119 4.69 -1.90 -14.61
C THR A 119 6.11 -1.41 -14.76
N GLY A 120 7.08 -2.21 -14.35
CA GLY A 120 8.49 -1.86 -14.45
C GLY A 120 9.36 -3.05 -14.09
N GLN A 121 10.56 -2.76 -13.59
CA GLN A 121 11.52 -3.76 -13.17
C GLN A 121 12.19 -3.32 -11.87
N VAL A 122 12.46 -4.29 -10.99
CA VAL A 122 13.16 -4.07 -9.72
C VAL A 122 14.27 -5.11 -9.61
N GLY A 123 15.51 -4.68 -9.73
CA GLY A 123 16.64 -5.60 -9.90
C GLY A 123 16.43 -6.48 -11.14
N ALA A 124 16.50 -7.80 -10.97
CA ALA A 124 16.29 -8.75 -12.07
C ALA A 124 14.79 -9.07 -12.32
N PHE A 125 13.88 -8.62 -11.45
CA PHE A 125 12.50 -9.11 -11.43
C PHE A 125 11.53 -8.15 -12.13
N PRO A 126 10.68 -8.64 -13.06
CA PRO A 126 9.55 -7.86 -13.55
C PRO A 126 8.64 -7.46 -12.38
N ALA A 127 8.23 -6.21 -12.35
CA ALA A 127 7.48 -5.64 -11.25
C ALA A 127 6.18 -5.02 -11.73
N TRP A 128 5.13 -5.11 -10.92
CA TRP A 128 3.90 -4.39 -11.15
C TRP A 128 3.32 -3.86 -9.85
N TYR A 129 2.46 -2.85 -9.98
CA TYR A 129 1.71 -2.30 -8.88
C TYR A 129 0.31 -1.94 -9.32
N ILE A 130 -0.64 -2.10 -8.40
CA ILE A 130 -2.00 -1.60 -8.55
C ILE A 130 -2.50 -0.90 -7.29
N PHE A 131 -3.25 0.17 -7.50
CA PHE A 131 -4.13 0.76 -6.50
C PHE A 131 -5.52 0.13 -6.60
N TYR A 132 -5.78 -0.85 -5.76
CA TYR A 132 -7.01 -1.65 -5.77
C TYR A 132 -8.06 -1.05 -4.84
N THR A 133 -9.29 -0.92 -5.32
CA THR A 133 -10.43 -0.40 -4.54
C THR A 133 -11.63 -1.34 -4.63
N TRP A 134 -12.40 -1.43 -3.55
CA TRP A 134 -13.67 -2.13 -3.54
C TRP A 134 -14.61 -1.49 -2.52
N VAL A 135 -15.88 -1.84 -2.61
CA VAL A 135 -16.90 -1.43 -1.66
C VAL A 135 -17.38 -2.68 -0.91
N ASN A 136 -17.47 -2.57 0.40
CA ASN A 136 -18.26 -3.51 1.19
C ASN A 136 -19.66 -2.91 1.34
N ASN A 137 -20.66 -3.66 0.89
CA ASN A 137 -22.06 -3.33 1.13
C ASN A 137 -22.63 -4.36 2.10
N ASN A 138 -22.93 -3.93 3.32
CA ASN A 138 -23.56 -4.79 4.33
C ASN A 138 -25.03 -4.40 4.59
N TRP A 139 -25.71 -3.76 3.62
CA TRP A 139 -27.08 -3.19 3.70
C TRP A 139 -27.27 -2.07 4.75
N VAL A 140 -26.58 -2.16 5.88
CA VAL A 140 -26.55 -1.18 6.97
C VAL A 140 -25.38 -0.21 6.83
N GLN A 141 -24.27 -0.66 6.23
CA GLN A 141 -23.04 0.13 6.12
C GLN A 141 -22.44 0.03 4.71
N PHE A 142 -22.14 1.20 4.14
CA PHE A 142 -21.41 1.35 2.89
C PHE A 142 -20.00 1.85 3.19
N SER A 143 -18.98 1.00 3.01
CA SER A 143 -17.59 1.38 3.23
C SER A 143 -16.75 1.14 1.99
N THR A 144 -16.02 2.16 1.57
CA THR A 144 -15.03 2.05 0.49
C THR A 144 -13.68 1.67 1.10
N HIS A 145 -13.09 0.60 0.58
CA HIS A 145 -11.78 0.12 0.99
C HIS A 145 -10.80 0.22 -0.17
N TYR A 146 -9.53 0.36 0.17
CA TYR A 146 -8.44 0.41 -0.79
C TYR A 146 -7.23 -0.38 -0.28
N ARG A 147 -6.43 -0.90 -1.21
CA ARG A 147 -5.13 -1.51 -0.96
C ARG A 147 -4.15 -1.10 -2.04
N ASN A 148 -2.93 -0.85 -1.62
CA ASN A 148 -1.77 -0.80 -2.49
C ASN A 148 -1.23 -2.21 -2.61
N VAL A 149 -1.11 -2.70 -3.84
CA VAL A 149 -0.57 -4.02 -4.11
C VAL A 149 0.66 -3.84 -4.98
N TYR A 150 1.79 -4.29 -4.48
CA TYR A 150 3.09 -4.30 -5.14
C TYR A 150 3.43 -5.76 -5.39
N ALA A 151 4.03 -6.07 -6.52
CA ALA A 151 4.43 -7.43 -6.80
C ALA A 151 5.70 -7.49 -7.64
N LEU A 152 6.46 -8.55 -7.40
CA LEU A 152 7.57 -9.00 -8.21
C LEU A 152 7.24 -10.38 -8.76
N ARG A 153 7.49 -10.57 -10.05
CA ARG A 153 7.37 -11.88 -10.69
C ARG A 153 8.65 -12.67 -10.44
N LEU A 154 8.49 -13.78 -9.73
CA LEU A 154 9.54 -14.76 -9.47
C LEU A 154 9.80 -15.64 -10.71
N PRO A 155 11.01 -16.23 -10.83
CA PRO A 155 11.37 -17.06 -11.98
C PRO A 155 10.59 -18.38 -12.07
N LYS A 156 10.23 -18.97 -10.93
CA LYS A 156 9.41 -20.19 -10.83
C LYS A 156 8.29 -20.01 -9.82
N ALA A 157 7.28 -20.87 -9.89
CA ALA A 157 6.24 -20.89 -8.87
C ALA A 157 6.78 -21.54 -7.58
N LEU A 158 6.47 -20.95 -6.44
CA LEU A 158 6.88 -21.44 -5.12
C LEU A 158 5.66 -21.73 -4.22
N PRO A 159 5.83 -22.58 -3.19
CA PRO A 159 4.82 -22.80 -2.16
C PRO A 159 4.41 -21.50 -1.46
N PRO A 160 3.16 -21.41 -0.97
CA PRO A 160 2.67 -20.22 -0.31
C PRO A 160 3.41 -19.94 1.00
N LEU A 161 3.88 -18.72 1.15
CA LEU A 161 4.49 -18.19 2.38
C LEU A 161 3.94 -16.81 2.62
N THR A 162 3.63 -16.47 3.88
CA THR A 162 3.15 -15.14 4.25
C THR A 162 4.01 -14.54 5.34
N ILE A 163 4.31 -13.25 5.22
CA ILE A 163 4.97 -12.44 6.23
C ILE A 163 4.02 -11.28 6.62
N GLY A 164 3.79 -11.12 7.92
CA GLY A 164 2.79 -10.22 8.48
C GLY A 164 1.47 -10.93 8.84
N PRO A 165 0.45 -10.16 9.24
CA PRO A 165 -0.82 -10.71 9.69
C PRO A 165 -1.51 -11.51 8.58
N THR A 166 -1.90 -12.74 8.90
CA THR A 166 -2.72 -13.58 8.04
C THR A 166 -3.96 -14.07 8.78
N ILE A 167 -5.08 -14.09 8.06
CA ILE A 167 -6.33 -14.72 8.49
C ILE A 167 -6.64 -15.96 7.63
N SER A 168 -5.73 -16.34 6.73
CA SER A 168 -5.91 -17.53 5.89
C SER A 168 -5.55 -18.77 6.71
N THR A 169 -6.50 -19.69 6.82
CA THR A 169 -6.30 -21.01 7.43
C THR A 169 -5.32 -21.88 6.63
N GLU A 170 -5.18 -21.61 5.33
CA GLU A 170 -4.27 -22.33 4.43
C GLU A 170 -2.82 -21.87 4.54
N ALA A 171 -2.56 -20.74 5.24
CA ALA A 171 -1.20 -20.20 5.36
C ALA A 171 -0.29 -21.07 6.25
N GLY A 172 -0.83 -22.04 6.98
CA GLY A 172 -0.10 -22.90 7.91
C GLY A 172 0.11 -22.27 9.28
N SER A 173 1.15 -22.71 9.98
CA SER A 173 1.49 -22.26 11.33
C SER A 173 2.55 -21.15 11.32
N SER A 174 2.64 -20.42 12.43
CA SER A 174 3.73 -19.46 12.63
C SER A 174 5.07 -20.18 12.66
N VAL A 175 6.06 -19.67 11.93
CA VAL A 175 7.42 -20.23 11.88
C VAL A 175 8.37 -19.31 12.65
N PRO A 176 8.91 -19.74 13.80
CA PRO A 176 9.88 -18.94 14.54
C PRO A 176 11.27 -19.00 13.89
N PHE A 177 11.94 -17.85 13.85
CA PHE A 177 13.32 -17.70 13.41
C PHE A 177 14.27 -17.49 14.59
N GLU A 178 15.57 -17.55 14.31
CA GLU A 178 16.62 -17.41 15.34
C GLU A 178 16.72 -15.99 15.90
N SER A 179 16.37 -14.98 15.10
CA SER A 179 16.40 -13.58 15.53
C SER A 179 15.12 -13.19 16.26
N ILE A 180 15.26 -12.85 17.55
CA ILE A 180 14.15 -12.37 18.40
C ILE A 180 13.58 -11.06 17.85
N ASP A 181 14.45 -10.14 17.42
CA ASP A 181 14.04 -8.86 16.83
C ASP A 181 13.28 -9.08 15.52
N PHE A 182 13.73 -10.02 14.68
CA PHE A 182 13.01 -10.37 13.47
C PHE A 182 11.61 -10.88 13.79
N ASN A 183 11.47 -11.88 14.68
CA ASN A 183 10.17 -12.44 15.05
C ASN A 183 9.21 -11.41 15.64
N LYS A 184 9.72 -10.37 16.30
CA LYS A 184 8.91 -9.28 16.87
C LYS A 184 8.26 -8.40 15.79
N TYR A 185 8.97 -8.14 14.69
CA TYR A 185 8.52 -7.23 13.64
C TYR A 185 8.01 -7.92 12.38
N TRP A 186 8.40 -9.17 12.14
CA TRP A 186 8.14 -9.94 10.93
C TRP A 186 7.57 -11.31 11.31
N TRP A 187 6.25 -11.38 11.39
CA TRP A 187 5.54 -12.62 11.69
C TRP A 187 5.47 -13.50 10.43
N VAL A 188 6.16 -14.63 10.37
CA VAL A 188 6.13 -15.52 9.21
C VAL A 188 5.18 -16.69 9.44
N THR A 189 4.35 -17.01 8.46
CA THR A 189 3.43 -18.14 8.47
C THR A 189 3.61 -18.95 7.20
N CYS A 190 3.79 -20.26 7.36
CA CYS A 190 3.93 -21.20 6.25
C CYS A 190 3.46 -22.60 6.67
N SER A 191 3.01 -23.40 5.71
CA SER A 191 2.68 -24.82 5.92
C SER A 191 3.91 -25.69 6.10
N ASP A 192 5.04 -25.33 5.46
CA ASP A 192 6.33 -26.03 5.60
C ASP A 192 7.37 -25.11 6.26
N PRO A 193 7.72 -25.34 7.54
CA PRO A 193 8.74 -24.57 8.23
C PRO A 193 10.14 -24.68 7.61
N ALA A 194 10.48 -25.80 6.96
CA ALA A 194 11.79 -25.97 6.31
C ALA A 194 11.91 -25.03 5.10
N PHE A 195 10.88 -25.01 4.26
CA PHE A 195 10.77 -24.05 3.16
C PHE A 195 10.84 -22.59 3.64
N ALA A 196 10.13 -22.24 4.71
CA ALA A 196 10.17 -20.87 5.23
C ALA A 196 11.57 -20.45 5.70
N LYS A 197 12.30 -21.34 6.38
CA LYS A 197 13.69 -21.10 6.81
C LYS A 197 14.67 -21.08 5.64
N ALA A 198 14.38 -21.84 4.59
CA ALA A 198 15.15 -21.84 3.35
C ALA A 198 15.03 -20.52 2.56
N VAL A 199 13.82 -19.96 2.52
CA VAL A 199 13.52 -18.69 1.85
C VAL A 199 14.05 -17.49 2.65
N ILE A 200 13.86 -17.48 3.97
CA ILE A 200 14.25 -16.36 4.83
C ILE A 200 15.56 -16.70 5.54
N THR A 201 16.66 -16.38 4.87
CA THR A 201 18.02 -16.59 5.40
C THR A 201 18.41 -15.52 6.45
N PRO A 202 19.44 -15.76 7.28
CA PRO A 202 19.94 -14.74 8.23
C PRO A 202 20.27 -13.40 7.58
N VAL A 203 20.93 -13.41 6.42
CA VAL A 203 21.23 -12.20 5.65
C VAL A 203 19.95 -11.48 5.21
N THR A 204 18.91 -12.23 4.82
CA THR A 204 17.61 -11.66 4.46
C THR A 204 16.95 -10.99 5.66
N MET A 205 16.99 -11.63 6.84
CA MET A 205 16.48 -11.06 8.09
C MET A 205 17.15 -9.72 8.42
N ASP A 206 18.49 -9.68 8.38
CA ASP A 206 19.26 -8.47 8.69
C ASP A 206 18.95 -7.33 7.71
N ARG A 207 18.88 -7.63 6.41
CA ARG A 207 18.52 -6.64 5.38
C ARG A 207 17.10 -6.12 5.57
N LEU A 208 16.14 -6.98 5.94
CA LEU A 208 14.76 -6.56 6.21
C LEU A 208 14.64 -5.70 7.46
N LEU A 209 15.38 -6.02 8.53
CA LEU A 209 15.44 -5.21 9.74
C LEU A 209 16.06 -3.83 9.45
N ALA A 210 17.11 -3.78 8.64
CA ALA A 210 17.79 -2.54 8.26
C ALA A 210 16.89 -1.57 7.46
N LEU A 211 15.88 -2.06 6.74
CA LEU A 211 14.92 -1.20 6.02
C LEU A 211 14.07 -0.35 6.96
N GLY A 212 13.96 -0.72 8.24
CA GLY A 212 13.09 -0.04 9.19
C GLY A 212 11.63 -0.01 8.74
N VAL A 213 11.21 -1.01 7.96
CA VAL A 213 9.81 -1.19 7.55
C VAL A 213 9.15 -2.01 8.64
N PRO A 214 8.26 -1.43 9.46
CA PRO A 214 7.53 -2.25 10.39
C PRO A 214 6.44 -2.97 9.58
N VAL A 215 6.56 -4.30 9.43
CA VAL A 215 5.44 -5.13 8.97
C VAL A 215 4.42 -5.18 10.11
N THR A 216 3.75 -4.05 10.28
CA THR A 216 2.66 -3.86 11.23
C THR A 216 1.41 -4.56 10.71
N ALA A 217 0.32 -4.48 11.48
CA ALA A 217 -1.03 -4.84 11.07
C ALA A 217 -1.49 -4.28 9.69
N THR A 218 -0.72 -3.36 9.10
CA THR A 218 -1.07 -2.60 7.89
C THR A 218 -0.47 -3.14 6.60
N THR A 219 0.55 -4.01 6.68
CA THR A 219 1.26 -4.55 5.51
C THR A 219 1.40 -6.06 5.63
N ARG A 220 1.18 -6.75 4.52
CA ARG A 220 1.38 -8.20 4.38
C ARG A 220 2.20 -8.47 3.13
N ILE A 221 3.20 -9.33 3.23
CA ILE A 221 3.96 -9.85 2.09
C ILE A 221 3.59 -11.33 1.93
N ALA A 222 3.42 -11.81 0.72
CA ALA A 222 3.11 -13.20 0.46
C ALA A 222 3.71 -13.70 -0.85
N ILE A 223 4.22 -14.92 -0.85
CA ILE A 223 4.55 -15.69 -2.04
C ILE A 223 3.28 -16.43 -2.45
N VAL A 224 2.88 -16.27 -3.71
CA VAL A 224 1.68 -16.88 -4.28
C VAL A 224 2.01 -17.36 -5.69
N GLY A 225 2.36 -18.63 -5.81
CA GLY A 225 2.84 -19.18 -7.07
C GLY A 225 4.12 -18.45 -7.51
N ASN A 226 4.09 -17.86 -8.71
CA ASN A 226 5.22 -17.12 -9.27
C ASN A 226 5.20 -15.62 -8.94
N GLU A 227 4.35 -15.16 -8.01
CA GLU A 227 4.24 -13.74 -7.63
C GLU A 227 4.63 -13.58 -6.16
N LEU A 228 5.58 -12.68 -5.89
CA LEU A 228 5.89 -12.19 -4.56
C LEU A 228 5.19 -10.85 -4.37
N VAL A 229 4.16 -10.82 -3.54
CA VAL A 229 3.17 -9.74 -3.45
C VAL A 229 3.21 -9.08 -2.09
N ALA A 230 3.33 -7.75 -2.04
CA ALA A 230 3.09 -6.94 -0.85
C ALA A 230 1.75 -6.21 -0.95
N ILE A 231 0.95 -6.30 0.09
CA ILE A 231 -0.37 -5.67 0.21
C ILE A 231 -0.34 -4.75 1.40
N SER A 232 -0.56 -3.46 1.16
CA SER A 232 -0.52 -2.43 2.20
C SER A 232 -1.77 -1.54 2.20
N ILE A 233 -2.13 -1.04 3.38
CA ILE A 233 -3.09 0.05 3.55
C ILE A 233 -2.43 1.42 3.66
N SER A 234 -1.09 1.49 3.69
CA SER A 234 -0.35 2.75 3.76
C SER A 234 -0.58 3.60 2.50
N GLY A 235 -0.23 4.89 2.56
CA GLY A 235 -0.41 5.81 1.43
C GLY A 235 0.51 5.51 0.23
N THR A 236 0.19 6.10 -0.92
CA THR A 236 0.96 5.97 -2.18
C THR A 236 2.11 6.98 -2.27
N ARG A 237 2.92 7.11 -1.20
CA ARG A 237 4.10 7.99 -1.26
C ARG A 237 5.24 7.28 -1.97
N GLY A 238 6.09 8.03 -2.66
CA GLY A 238 7.23 7.47 -3.39
C GLY A 238 8.18 6.74 -2.45
N ALA A 239 8.46 7.30 -1.26
CA ALA A 239 9.31 6.64 -0.25
C ALA A 239 8.74 5.31 0.24
N ASP A 240 7.42 5.27 0.49
CA ASP A 240 6.75 4.04 0.94
C ASP A 240 6.79 2.97 -0.17
N THR A 241 6.66 3.41 -1.42
CA THR A 241 6.72 2.55 -2.61
C THR A 241 8.13 1.99 -2.82
N THR A 242 9.17 2.82 -2.74
CA THR A 242 10.59 2.38 -2.79
C THR A 242 10.87 1.37 -1.69
N ARG A 243 10.52 1.67 -0.43
CA ARG A 243 10.73 0.75 0.69
C ARG A 243 10.04 -0.60 0.49
N MET A 244 8.82 -0.60 -0.04
CA MET A 244 8.09 -1.84 -0.28
C MET A 244 8.75 -2.69 -1.36
N TYR A 245 9.13 -2.09 -2.48
CA TYR A 245 9.86 -2.81 -3.52
C TYR A 245 11.25 -3.25 -3.07
N SER A 246 11.95 -2.47 -2.24
CA SER A 246 13.22 -2.90 -1.62
C SER A 246 13.00 -4.12 -0.72
N ALA A 247 11.92 -4.17 0.08
CA ALA A 247 11.59 -5.33 0.91
C ALA A 247 11.29 -6.57 0.03
N LEU A 248 10.47 -6.42 -1.00
CA LEU A 248 10.17 -7.50 -1.93
C LEU A 248 11.45 -8.00 -2.64
N ARG A 249 12.31 -7.07 -3.06
CA ARG A 249 13.58 -7.40 -3.71
C ARG A 249 14.52 -8.16 -2.78
N ILE A 250 14.65 -7.71 -1.53
CA ILE A 250 15.49 -8.39 -0.53
C ILE A 250 15.03 -9.83 -0.34
N VAL A 251 13.72 -10.07 -0.25
CA VAL A 251 13.18 -11.43 -0.17
C VAL A 251 13.47 -12.20 -1.46
N ALA A 252 13.17 -11.64 -2.63
CA ALA A 252 13.35 -12.33 -3.90
C ALA A 252 14.82 -12.69 -4.22
N GLU A 253 15.76 -11.78 -3.94
CA GLU A 253 17.21 -11.99 -4.07
C GLU A 253 17.75 -12.95 -2.99
N GLY A 254 17.10 -13.00 -1.82
CA GLY A 254 17.49 -13.85 -0.70
C GLY A 254 17.15 -15.33 -0.86
N ILE A 255 16.25 -15.67 -1.80
CA ILE A 255 15.86 -17.06 -2.07
C ILE A 255 17.03 -17.79 -2.74
N SER A 256 17.60 -18.74 -2.00
CA SER A 256 18.74 -19.53 -2.45
C SER A 256 18.43 -20.36 -3.71
N PRO A 257 19.41 -20.58 -4.62
CA PRO A 257 19.28 -21.43 -5.80
C PRO A 257 18.59 -22.78 -5.52
N TYR A 258 18.96 -23.46 -4.43
CA TYR A 258 18.40 -24.78 -4.12
C TYR A 258 16.89 -24.74 -3.86
N VAL A 259 16.35 -23.64 -3.35
CA VAL A 259 14.90 -23.52 -3.11
C VAL A 259 14.14 -23.57 -4.44
N TRP A 260 14.71 -22.99 -5.49
CA TRP A 260 14.14 -23.05 -6.84
C TRP A 260 14.26 -24.42 -7.49
N GLU A 261 15.21 -25.24 -7.04
CA GLU A 261 15.41 -26.61 -7.52
C GLU A 261 14.50 -27.59 -6.78
N GLU A 262 14.39 -27.46 -5.46
CA GLU A 262 13.64 -28.37 -4.58
C GLU A 262 12.14 -28.07 -4.54
N TYR A 263 11.77 -26.78 -4.46
CA TYR A 263 10.39 -26.36 -4.27
C TYR A 263 9.77 -25.68 -5.49
N GLY A 264 10.57 -25.39 -6.52
CA GLY A 264 10.12 -24.70 -7.73
C GLY A 264 9.25 -25.61 -8.61
N GLN A 265 8.06 -25.12 -8.96
CA GLN A 265 7.15 -25.74 -9.94
C GLN A 265 7.19 -25.03 -11.29
#